data_AF-A0A7S0GCW3-F1
#
_entry.id   AF-A0A7S0GCW3-F1
#
_cell.length_a   1.000
_cell.length_b   1.000
_cell.length_c   1.000
_cell.angle_alpha   90.00
_cell.angle_beta   90.00
_cell.angle_gamma   90.00
#
_symmetry.space_group_name_H-M   'P 1'
#
loop_
_entity.id
_entity.type
_entity.pdbx_description
1 polymer ?
#
loop_
_entity_poly.entity_id
_entity_poly.type
_entity_poly.pdbx_seq_one_letter_code
_entity_poly.pdbx_strand_id
1 'polypeptide(L)'
;REDYTVNNYLWTGDIHLPAFEPECTFTDPTLSFTGRDKFVSNVKNLRPIIDILTGDSQCKSDLLDIKLNEKEGYVETRWNMLGDLSQLPWKPRIDVIGRTKFWYKDVVGDEAKGA
;
A
#
# COMPACT_ATOMS: atom_id res chain seq x y z
N ARG A 1 7.87 3.43 -5.66
CA ARG A 1 8.50 2.18 -6.17
C ARG A 1 9.07 1.37 -5.01
N GLU A 2 9.91 1.99 -4.17
CA GLU A 2 10.54 1.34 -3.01
C GLU A 2 9.54 0.70 -2.05
N ASP A 3 8.37 1.32 -1.84
CA ASP A 3 7.29 0.72 -1.03
C ASP A 3 6.97 -0.72 -1.46
N TYR A 4 6.95 -1.00 -2.76
CA TYR A 4 6.69 -2.33 -3.29
C TYR A 4 7.92 -3.24 -3.17
N THR A 5 9.06 -2.80 -3.71
CA THR A 5 10.20 -3.68 -3.96
C THR A 5 11.16 -3.83 -2.77
N VAL A 6 11.18 -2.87 -1.86
CA VAL A 6 12.07 -2.85 -0.69
C VAL A 6 11.25 -3.04 0.58
N ASN A 7 10.21 -2.23 0.78
CA ASN A 7 9.44 -2.24 2.03
C ASN A 7 8.38 -3.35 2.05
N ASN A 8 8.08 -3.94 0.89
CA ASN A 8 7.11 -5.03 0.74
C ASN A 8 5.73 -4.67 1.33
N TYR A 9 5.28 -3.43 1.09
CA TYR A 9 4.18 -2.83 1.85
C TYR A 9 2.85 -3.58 1.76
N LEU A 10 2.59 -4.41 0.73
CA LEU A 10 1.35 -5.19 0.68
C LEU A 10 1.28 -6.24 1.80
N TRP A 11 2.44 -6.71 2.29
CA TRP A 11 2.54 -7.67 3.39
C TRP A 11 2.90 -7.02 4.72
N THR A 12 3.75 -6.00 4.69
CA THR A 12 4.29 -5.36 5.90
C THR A 12 3.47 -4.15 6.35
N GLY A 13 2.72 -3.56 5.40
CA GLY A 13 2.10 -2.24 5.47
C GLY A 13 3.07 -1.09 5.73
N ASP A 14 4.37 -1.32 5.53
CA ASP A 14 5.40 -0.29 5.62
C ASP A 14 5.42 0.53 4.32
N ILE A 15 4.63 1.60 4.32
CA ILE A 15 4.52 2.54 3.21
C ILE A 15 5.13 3.88 3.61
N HIS A 16 5.64 4.63 2.63
CA HIS A 16 6.17 5.97 2.85
C HIS A 16 5.08 6.99 3.24
N LEU A 17 4.71 6.99 4.52
CA LEU A 17 3.69 7.85 5.13
C LEU A 17 3.83 9.36 4.88
N PRO A 18 5.04 9.94 4.76
CA PRO A 18 5.18 11.36 4.42
C PRO A 18 4.62 11.75 3.06
N ALA A 19 4.43 10.79 2.13
CA ALA A 19 3.77 11.06 0.84
C ALA A 19 2.24 11.25 0.96
N PHE A 20 1.67 11.05 2.15
CA PHE A 20 0.23 11.07 2.37
C PHE A 20 -0.17 12.24 3.28
N GLU A 21 -1.19 12.97 2.84
CA GLU A 21 -1.86 13.98 3.67
C GLU A 21 -2.47 13.35 4.94
N PRO A 22 -2.47 14.05 6.09
CA PRO A 22 -3.00 13.51 7.34
C PRO A 22 -4.42 12.95 7.22
N GLU A 23 -5.30 13.63 6.48
CA GLU A 23 -6.72 13.29 6.30
C GLU A 23 -7.00 12.61 4.95
N CYS A 24 -6.03 11.90 4.36
CA CYS A 24 -6.29 11.12 3.16
C CYS A 24 -7.21 9.92 3.44
N THR A 25 -7.93 9.48 2.41
CA THR A 25 -8.82 8.31 2.46
C THR A 25 -8.15 7.12 1.81
N PHE A 26 -8.14 6.00 2.53
CA PHE A 26 -7.72 4.69 2.03
C PHE A 26 -8.97 3.87 1.73
N THR A 27 -9.02 3.25 0.56
CA THR A 27 -10.16 2.42 0.14
C THR A 27 -9.65 1.15 -0.53
N ASP A 28 -10.16 0.02 -0.08
CA ASP A 28 -10.06 -1.27 -0.75
C ASP A 28 -11.48 -1.83 -1.00
N PRO A 29 -11.65 -2.96 -1.71
CA PRO A 29 -12.97 -3.52 -2.01
C PRO A 29 -13.85 -3.86 -0.80
N THR A 30 -13.28 -3.94 0.40
CA THR A 30 -13.95 -4.39 1.63
C THR A 30 -14.09 -3.30 2.70
N LEU A 31 -13.21 -2.30 2.69
CA LEU A 31 -13.20 -1.24 3.69
C LEU A 31 -12.76 0.11 3.11
N SER A 32 -13.25 1.18 3.74
CA SER A 32 -12.85 2.55 3.45
C SER A 32 -12.74 3.33 4.75
N PHE A 33 -11.63 4.05 4.93
CA PHE A 33 -11.42 4.87 6.11
C PHE A 33 -10.56 6.10 5.80
N THR A 34 -10.76 7.15 6.59
CA THR A 34 -10.01 8.42 6.50
C THR A 34 -9.06 8.56 7.66
N GLY A 35 -7.85 9.04 7.37
CA GLY A 35 -6.82 9.35 8.34
C GLY A 35 -5.61 8.43 8.23
N ARG A 36 -4.43 9.02 8.06
CA ARG A 36 -3.14 8.32 8.00
C ARG A 36 -2.85 7.53 9.28
N ASP A 37 -3.20 8.07 10.44
CA ASP A 37 -2.95 7.40 11.72
C ASP A 37 -3.81 6.14 11.88
N LYS A 38 -5.04 6.15 11.33
CA LYS A 38 -5.89 4.95 11.27
C LYS A 38 -5.31 3.89 10.36
N PHE A 39 -4.74 4.27 9.21
CA PHE A 39 -4.02 3.35 8.32
C PHE A 39 -2.92 2.63 9.11
N VAL A 40 -2.06 3.40 9.78
CA VAL A 40 -0.94 2.86 10.54
C VAL A 40 -1.41 1.94 11.66
N SER A 41 -2.45 2.32 12.41
CA SER A 41 -3.01 1.50 13.47
C SER A 41 -3.58 0.17 12.93
N ASN A 42 -4.37 0.23 11.86
CA ASN A 42 -4.98 -0.95 11.25
C ASN A 42 -3.92 -1.93 10.73
N VAL A 43 -2.92 -1.42 10.00
CA VAL A 43 -1.79 -2.23 9.50
C VAL A 43 -1.01 -2.87 10.65
N LYS A 44 -0.66 -2.10 11.68
CA LYS A 44 0.11 -2.61 12.83
C LYS A 44 -0.62 -3.72 13.56
N ASN A 45 -1.94 -3.65 13.66
CA ASN A 45 -2.75 -4.67 14.31
C ASN A 45 -2.85 -5.96 13.48
N LEU A 46 -2.78 -5.86 12.14
CA LEU A 46 -2.85 -7.03 11.25
C LEU A 46 -1.52 -7.76 11.12
N ARG A 47 -0.39 -7.05 11.28
CA ARG A 47 0.95 -7.60 11.05
C ARG A 47 1.27 -8.86 11.87
N PRO A 48 0.99 -8.94 13.19
CA PRO A 48 1.23 -10.16 13.96
C PRO A 48 0.44 -11.37 13.43
N ILE A 49 -0.78 -11.14 12.92
CA ILE A 49 -1.61 -12.20 12.35
C ILE A 49 -1.01 -12.66 11.02
N ILE A 50 -0.56 -11.73 10.18
CA ILE A 50 0.11 -12.06 8.91
C ILE A 50 1.38 -12.87 9.19
N ASP A 51 2.24 -12.42 10.11
CA ASP A 51 3.49 -13.11 10.48
C ASP A 51 3.21 -14.53 10.99
N ILE A 52 2.16 -14.73 11.80
CA ILE A 52 1.72 -16.05 12.26
C ILE A 52 1.23 -16.91 11.10
N LEU A 53 0.55 -16.36 10.10
CA LEU A 53 0.02 -17.16 8.98
C LEU A 53 1.09 -17.53 7.96
N THR A 54 2.07 -16.64 7.75
CA THR A 54 3.14 -16.82 6.77
C THR A 54 4.33 -17.58 7.35
N GLY A 55 4.61 -17.46 8.66
CA GLY A 55 5.84 -17.99 9.27
C GLY A 55 7.08 -17.51 8.51
N ASP A 56 8.01 -18.43 8.20
CA ASP A 56 9.22 -18.15 7.41
C ASP A 56 8.98 -18.08 5.88
N SER A 57 7.72 -18.13 5.43
CA SER A 57 7.40 -18.15 4.01
C SER A 57 7.83 -16.87 3.32
N GLN A 58 8.40 -17.02 2.12
CA GLN A 58 8.86 -15.92 1.30
C GLN A 58 7.66 -15.18 0.67
N CYS A 59 7.12 -14.20 1.39
CA CYS A 59 6.07 -13.33 0.90
C CYS A 59 6.67 -12.07 0.26
N LYS A 60 6.21 -11.72 -0.93
CA LYS A 60 6.75 -10.58 -1.69
C LYS A 60 5.68 -9.81 -2.46
N SER A 61 6.03 -8.58 -2.78
CA SER A 61 5.26 -7.66 -3.60
C SER A 61 6.07 -7.35 -4.86
N ASP A 62 5.55 -7.70 -6.02
CA ASP A 62 6.17 -7.33 -7.30
C ASP A 62 5.42 -6.10 -7.87
N LEU A 63 6.16 -5.02 -8.16
CA LEU A 63 5.61 -3.90 -8.93
C LEU A 63 5.68 -4.24 -10.42
N LEU A 64 4.51 -4.39 -11.04
CA LEU A 64 4.38 -4.74 -12.47
C LEU A 64 4.42 -3.50 -13.36
N ASP A 65 3.78 -2.40 -12.94
CA ASP A 65 3.68 -1.17 -13.71
C ASP A 65 3.43 0.03 -12.79
N ILE A 66 3.89 1.21 -13.21
CA ILE A 66 3.62 2.49 -12.54
C ILE A 66 3.47 3.58 -13.60
N LYS A 67 2.34 4.28 -13.58
CA LYS A 67 1.98 5.29 -14.58
C LYS A 67 1.35 6.52 -13.94
N LEU A 68 1.79 7.68 -14.39
CA LEU A 68 1.17 8.96 -14.05
C LEU A 68 0.00 9.22 -15.00
N ASN A 69 -1.16 9.57 -14.43
CA ASN A 69 -2.31 10.08 -15.16
C ASN A 69 -2.53 11.54 -14.75
N GLU A 70 -1.83 12.45 -15.43
CA GLU A 70 -1.90 13.89 -15.16
C GLU A 70 -3.31 14.45 -15.35
N LYS A 71 -4.03 13.96 -16.37
CA LYS A 71 -5.38 14.43 -16.70
C LYS A 71 -6.38 14.19 -15.57
N GLU A 72 -6.24 13.06 -14.86
CA GLU A 72 -7.14 12.67 -13.77
C GLU A 72 -6.52 12.88 -12.38
N GLY A 73 -5.26 13.34 -12.29
CA GLY A 73 -4.59 13.68 -11.04
C GLY A 73 -4.25 12.49 -10.15
N TYR A 74 -3.83 11.35 -10.72
CA TYR A 74 -3.37 10.21 -9.92
C TYR A 74 -2.21 9.44 -10.55
N VAL A 75 -1.48 8.73 -9.70
CA VAL A 75 -0.54 7.67 -10.10
C VAL A 75 -1.24 6.32 -9.97
N GLU A 76 -1.29 5.54 -11.06
CA GLU A 76 -1.76 4.15 -11.01
C GLU A 76 -0.56 3.20 -10.95
N THR A 77 -0.69 2.20 -10.10
CA THR A 77 0.27 1.11 -9.95
C THR A 77 -0.42 -0.21 -10.22
N ARG A 78 0.26 -1.11 -10.90
CA ARG A 78 -0.13 -2.53 -11.01
C ARG A 78 0.88 -3.36 -10.26
N TRP A 79 0.40 -4.34 -9.51
CA TRP A 79 1.24 -5.15 -8.64
C TRP A 79 0.79 -6.60 -8.59
N ASN A 80 1.71 -7.48 -8.21
CA ASN A 80 1.41 -8.87 -7.84
C ASN A 80 1.81 -9.13 -6.39
N MET A 81 0.88 -9.64 -5.60
CA MET A 81 1.10 -10.05 -4.21
C MET A 81 1.25 -11.57 -4.17
N LEU A 82 2.44 -12.04 -3.80
CA LEU A 82 2.82 -13.44 -3.81
C LEU A 82 3.20 -13.88 -2.39
N GLY A 83 2.69 -15.01 -1.93
CA GLY A 83 3.08 -15.56 -0.64
C GLY A 83 2.45 -16.90 -0.34
N ASP A 84 3.04 -17.64 0.59
CA ASP A 84 2.52 -18.93 1.05
C ASP A 84 2.07 -18.80 2.50
N LEU A 85 0.86 -19.28 2.83
CA LEU A 85 0.39 -19.33 4.21
C LEU A 85 0.76 -20.70 4.82
N SER A 86 2.06 -20.90 5.06
CA SER A 86 2.60 -22.22 5.44
C SER A 86 2.10 -22.75 6.78
N GLN A 87 1.57 -21.87 7.64
CA GLN A 87 1.07 -22.23 8.96
C GLN A 87 -0.39 -22.74 8.93
N LEU A 88 -1.06 -22.69 7.77
CA LEU A 88 -2.39 -23.28 7.59
C LEU A 88 -2.29 -24.75 7.12
N PRO A 89 -3.19 -25.65 7.55
CA PRO A 89 -3.12 -27.08 7.22
C PRO A 89 -3.10 -27.39 5.71
N TRP A 90 -3.75 -26.56 4.90
CA TRP A 90 -3.82 -26.71 3.45
C TRP A 90 -2.80 -25.87 2.67
N LYS A 91 -1.90 -25.16 3.37
CA LYS A 91 -0.78 -24.37 2.83
C LYS A 91 -1.14 -23.60 1.55
N PRO A 92 -2.17 -22.74 1.58
CA PRO A 92 -2.60 -22.05 0.38
C PRO A 92 -1.52 -21.09 -0.09
N ARG A 93 -1.43 -20.96 -1.42
CA ARG A 93 -0.59 -19.97 -2.08
C ARG A 93 -1.45 -18.79 -2.52
N ILE A 94 -0.99 -17.60 -2.16
CA ILE A 94 -1.52 -16.31 -2.58
C ILE A 94 -0.74 -15.88 -3.82
N ASP A 95 -1.48 -15.59 -4.89
CA ASP A 95 -1.01 -15.00 -6.15
C ASP A 95 -2.11 -14.07 -6.65
N VAL A 96 -2.01 -12.79 -6.28
CA VAL A 96 -3.07 -11.80 -6.47
C VAL A 96 -2.52 -10.60 -7.24
N ILE A 97 -3.04 -10.41 -8.45
CA ILE A 97 -2.76 -9.23 -9.25
C ILE A 97 -3.77 -8.13 -8.91
N GLY A 98 -3.26 -7.00 -8.48
CA GLY A 98 -4.05 -5.86 -8.07
C GLY A 98 -3.63 -4.55 -8.73
N ARG A 99 -4.39 -3.50 -8.41
CA ARG A 99 -4.13 -2.13 -8.84
C ARG A 99 -4.43 -1.17 -7.70
N THR A 100 -3.61 -0.13 -7.60
CA THR A 100 -3.82 0.96 -6.63
C THR A 100 -3.65 2.30 -7.31
N LYS A 101 -4.59 3.21 -7.06
CA LYS A 101 -4.56 4.59 -7.53
C LYS A 101 -4.22 5.51 -6.36
N PHE A 102 -3.25 6.40 -6.56
CA PHE A 102 -2.81 7.39 -5.60
C PHE A 102 -3.14 8.77 -6.16
N TRP A 103 -4.22 9.37 -5.66
CA TRP A 103 -4.60 10.73 -6.03
C TRP A 103 -3.69 11.73 -5.34
N TYR A 104 -3.25 12.73 -6.09
CA TYR A 104 -2.41 13.80 -5.58
C TYR A 104 -3.05 15.16 -5.89
N LYS A 105 -2.64 16.17 -5.14
CA LYS A 105 -2.97 17.57 -5.42
C LYS A 105 -1.75 18.20 -6.05
N ASP A 106 -1.94 18.97 -7.11
CA ASP A 106 -0.88 19.84 -7.59
C ASP A 106 -0.63 20.92 -6.54
N VAL A 107 0.58 20.93 -5.98
CA VAL A 107 1.02 22.04 -5.14
C VAL A 107 1.41 23.17 -6.08
N VAL A 108 0.42 23.88 -6.62
CA VAL A 108 0.66 25.16 -7.29
C VAL A 108 1.15 26.12 -6.22
N GLY A 109 2.41 26.54 -6.31
CA GLY A 109 3.08 27.33 -5.28
C GLY A 109 2.34 28.61 -4.92
N ASP A 110 1.70 28.61 -3.76
CA ASP A 110 1.13 29.80 -3.10
C ASP A 110 2.04 30.30 -1.96
N GLU A 111 3.32 29.87 -1.93
CA GLU A 111 4.35 30.35 -1.00
C GLU A 111 5.23 31.48 -1.59
N ALA A 112 4.84 32.08 -2.72
CA ALA A 112 5.54 33.23 -3.33
C ALA A 112 4.87 34.59 -3.09
N LYS A 113 3.79 34.66 -2.30
CA LYS A 113 3.08 35.92 -1.97
C LYS A 113 2.96 36.10 -0.46
N GLY A 114 4.10 36.24 0.19
CA GLY A 114 4.19 36.57 1.60
C GLY A 114 5.59 37.09 1.95
N ALA A 115 6.06 38.08 1.19
CA ALA A 115 7.21 38.91 1.52
C ALA A 115 6.71 40.32 1.87
#